data_AF-W2SKP3-F1
#
_entry.id   AF-W2SKP3-F1
#
_cell.length_a   1.000
_cell.length_b   1.000
_cell.length_c   1.000
_cell.angle_alpha   90.00
_cell.angle_beta   90.00
_cell.angle_gamma   90.00
#
_symmetry.space_group_name_H-M   'P 1'
#
loop_
_entity.id
_entity.type
_entity.pdbx_description
1 polymer ?
#
loop_
_entity_poly.entity_id
_entity_poly.type
_entity_poly.pdbx_seq_one_letter_code
_entity_poly.pdbx_strand_id
1 'polypeptide(L)'
;MDEDQMWIMQNLKEDRDMKARVDQAHNQENKEVERSAVKDTKAIMEELRESNVPAEVILDRERKRQIEQELEEKEEAARRKKRNKEILQDRKRMAESMSFSTSQRVSGRAFEYKPPRLLINGPPLPSKEELESKGYLQHIRAASLARLAGGFTTHTGCLRALFDSRIDLLCF
;
A
#
# COMPACT_ATOMS: atom_id res chain seq x y z
N MET A 1 -10.90 -6.54 -16.46
CA MET A 1 -10.66 -6.11 -15.07
C MET A 1 -11.77 -6.73 -14.27
N ASP A 2 -11.42 -7.59 -13.31
CA ASP A 2 -12.40 -8.30 -12.49
C ASP A 2 -13.11 -7.33 -11.53
N GLU A 3 -14.32 -7.66 -11.10
CA GLU A 3 -15.14 -6.83 -10.19
C GLU A 3 -14.40 -6.50 -8.89
N ASP A 4 -13.66 -7.48 -8.36
CA ASP A 4 -12.80 -7.32 -7.19
C ASP A 4 -11.66 -6.32 -7.43
N GLN A 5 -11.06 -6.32 -8.62
CA GLN A 5 -9.99 -5.40 -8.96
C GLN A 5 -10.51 -3.96 -9.08
N MET A 6 -11.71 -3.79 -9.64
CA MET A 6 -12.39 -2.50 -9.71
C MET A 6 -12.71 -1.96 -8.31
N TRP A 7 -13.21 -2.82 -7.41
CA TRP A 7 -13.50 -2.46 -6.03
C TRP A 7 -12.24 -2.02 -5.27
N ILE A 8 -11.13 -2.77 -5.40
CA ILE A 8 -9.85 -2.42 -4.76
C ILE A 8 -9.34 -1.06 -5.26
N MET A 9 -9.38 -0.83 -6.58
CA MET A 9 -8.95 0.43 -7.15
C MET A 9 -9.79 1.62 -6.68
N GLN A 10 -11.10 1.43 -6.56
CA GLN A 10 -12.01 2.46 -6.08
C GLN A 10 -11.71 2.85 -4.63
N ASN A 11 -11.57 1.87 -3.74
CA ASN A 11 -11.26 2.13 -2.33
C ASN A 11 -9.90 2.85 -2.17
N LEU A 12 -8.87 2.41 -2.90
CA LEU A 12 -7.56 3.06 -2.86
C LEU A 12 -7.61 4.52 -3.37
N LYS A 13 -8.46 4.80 -4.35
CA LYS A 13 -8.68 6.16 -4.85
C LYS A 13 -9.40 7.02 -3.80
N GLU A 14 -10.47 6.50 -3.20
CA GLU A 14 -11.24 7.19 -2.17
C GLU A 14 -10.38 7.53 -0.94
N ASP A 15 -9.55 6.59 -0.48
CA ASP A 15 -8.59 6.82 0.62
C ASP A 15 -7.60 7.94 0.28
N ARG A 16 -7.08 7.96 -0.95
CA ARG A 16 -6.12 8.98 -1.40
C ARG A 16 -6.76 10.36 -1.47
N ASP A 17 -8.00 10.43 -1.99
CA ASP A 17 -8.76 11.66 -2.09
C ASP A 17 -9.15 12.19 -0.71
N MET A 18 -9.54 11.30 0.22
CA MET A 18 -9.83 11.68 1.60
C MET A 18 -8.60 12.26 2.29
N LYS A 19 -7.43 11.60 2.15
CA LYS A 19 -6.17 12.11 2.69
C LYS A 19 -5.81 13.48 2.11
N ALA A 20 -5.95 13.67 0.80
CA ALA A 20 -5.66 14.95 0.16
C ALA A 20 -6.55 16.09 0.69
N ARG A 21 -7.83 15.83 0.95
CA ARG A 21 -8.76 16.82 1.53
C ARG A 21 -8.36 17.23 2.94
N VAL A 22 -7.96 16.28 3.78
CA VAL A 22 -7.50 16.56 5.14
C VAL A 22 -6.22 17.40 5.13
N ASP A 23 -5.25 17.03 4.29
CA ASP A 23 -3.99 17.76 4.15
C ASP A 23 -4.24 19.19 3.60
N GLN A 24 -5.23 19.38 2.71
CA GLN A 24 -5.61 20.69 2.18
C GLN A 24 -6.30 21.56 3.24
N ALA A 25 -7.20 21.00 4.05
CA ALA A 25 -7.88 21.71 5.13
C ALA A 25 -6.88 22.21 6.19
N HIS A 26 -5.95 21.35 6.62
CA HIS A 26 -4.90 21.75 7.58
C HIS A 26 -3.99 22.86 7.01
N ASN A 27 -3.70 22.83 5.72
CA ASN A 27 -2.88 23.88 5.09
C ASN A 27 -3.65 25.21 4.94
N GLN A 28 -4.97 25.18 4.78
CA GLN A 28 -5.80 26.38 4.78
C GLN A 28 -5.86 27.03 6.17
N GLU A 29 -6.10 26.23 7.21
CA GLU A 29 -6.13 26.71 8.60
C GLU A 29 -4.81 27.39 8.99
N ASN A 30 -3.66 26.79 8.68
CA ASN A 30 -2.35 27.40 8.92
C ASN A 30 -2.17 28.75 8.20
N LYS A 31 -2.66 28.87 6.95
CA LYS A 31 -2.59 30.12 6.17
C LYS A 31 -3.53 31.20 6.71
N GLU A 32 -4.65 30.81 7.29
CA GLU A 32 -5.59 31.76 7.91
C GLU A 32 -5.02 32.34 9.21
N VAL A 33 -4.34 31.51 10.01
CA VAL A 33 -3.61 31.95 11.21
C VAL A 33 -2.47 32.92 10.86
N GLU A 34 -1.71 32.64 9.80
CA GLU A 34 -0.67 33.59 9.34
C GLU A 34 -1.26 34.93 8.86
N ARG A 35 -2.45 34.92 8.26
CA ARG A 35 -3.11 36.14 7.76
C ARG A 35 -3.74 36.98 8.86
N SER A 36 -4.21 36.39 9.95
CA SER A 36 -4.79 37.14 11.07
C SER A 36 -3.73 37.92 11.84
N ALA A 37 -2.53 37.37 12.04
CA ALA A 37 -1.41 38.05 12.70
C ALA A 37 -1.01 39.37 12.00
N VAL A 38 -1.12 39.44 10.67
CA VAL A 38 -0.82 40.66 9.89
C VAL A 38 -1.93 41.71 9.99
N LYS A 39 -3.18 41.31 10.27
CA LYS A 39 -4.34 42.22 10.34
C LYS A 39 -4.37 43.04 11.64
N ASP A 40 -3.88 42.51 12.76
CA ASP A 40 -3.88 43.23 14.04
C ASP A 40 -3.04 44.51 14.00
N THR A 41 -1.87 44.49 13.36
CA THR A 41 -1.02 45.69 13.23
C THR A 41 -1.70 46.82 12.46
N LYS A 42 -2.50 46.50 11.44
CA LYS A 42 -3.23 47.48 10.64
C LYS A 42 -4.43 48.05 11.37
N ALA A 43 -5.11 47.25 12.20
CA ALA A 43 -6.24 47.68 13.00
C ALA A 43 -5.83 48.75 14.03
N ILE A 44 -4.68 48.57 14.70
CA ILE A 44 -4.16 49.54 15.67
C ILE A 44 -3.78 50.86 14.98
N MET A 45 -3.17 50.78 13.79
CA MET A 45 -2.84 51.98 13.01
C MET A 45 -4.08 52.76 12.56
N GLU A 46 -5.16 52.08 12.19
CA GLU A 46 -6.42 52.73 11.81
C GLU A 46 -7.13 53.33 13.03
N GLU A 47 -7.15 52.64 14.17
CA GLU A 47 -7.72 53.16 15.42
C GLU A 47 -6.99 54.42 15.88
N LEU A 48 -5.65 54.44 15.80
CA LEU A 48 -4.83 55.63 16.08
C LEU A 48 -5.08 56.80 15.11
N ARG A 49 -5.59 56.52 13.91
CA ARG A 49 -5.82 57.51 12.86
C ARG A 49 -7.24 58.10 12.92
N GLU A 50 -8.24 57.29 13.24
CA GLU A 50 -9.66 57.66 13.17
C GLU A 50 -10.23 58.14 14.52
N SER A 51 -9.64 57.71 15.64
CA SER A 51 -10.17 58.03 16.96
C SER A 51 -9.51 59.29 17.56
N ASN A 52 -10.33 60.15 18.16
CA ASN A 52 -9.86 61.38 18.83
C ASN A 52 -9.50 61.13 20.31
N VAL A 53 -9.08 59.90 20.62
CA VAL A 53 -8.75 59.42 21.97
C VAL A 53 -7.23 59.50 22.13
N PRO A 54 -6.71 59.85 23.32
CA PRO A 54 -5.26 59.91 23.54
C PRO A 54 -4.58 58.57 23.20
N ALA A 55 -3.48 58.64 22.44
CA ALA A 55 -2.76 57.46 21.96
C ALA A 55 -2.33 56.50 23.09
N GLU A 56 -2.02 57.03 24.28
CA GLU A 56 -1.68 56.22 25.46
C GLU A 56 -2.81 55.28 25.88
N VAL A 57 -4.07 55.70 25.78
CA VAL A 57 -5.23 54.88 26.17
C VAL A 57 -5.45 53.73 25.19
N ILE A 58 -5.24 53.98 23.89
CA ILE A 58 -5.34 52.97 22.83
C ILE A 58 -4.23 51.92 22.99
N LEU A 59 -3.00 52.38 23.25
CA LEU A 59 -1.86 51.49 23.47
C LEU A 59 -1.99 50.68 24.77
N ASP A 60 -2.54 51.25 25.85
CA ASP A 60 -2.76 50.52 27.12
C ASP A 60 -3.86 49.44 26.97
N ARG A 61 -4.90 49.72 26.17
CA ARG A 61 -5.94 48.74 25.83
C ARG A 61 -5.38 47.58 25.02
N GLU A 62 -4.58 47.88 24.01
CA GLU A 62 -3.93 46.86 23.17
C GLU A 62 -2.89 46.05 23.94
N ARG A 63 -2.15 46.67 24.87
CA ARG A 63 -1.23 45.95 25.76
C ARG A 63 -1.97 44.96 26.66
N LYS A 64 -3.11 45.34 27.22
CA LYS A 64 -3.97 44.42 28.00
C LYS A 64 -4.49 43.28 27.15
N ARG A 65 -4.92 43.57 25.92
CA ARG A 65 -5.40 42.58 24.96
C ARG A 65 -4.30 41.61 24.51
N GLN A 66 -3.09 42.09 24.28
CA GLN A 66 -1.92 41.26 23.98
C GLN A 66 -1.56 40.34 25.14
N ILE A 67 -1.59 40.84 26.39
CA ILE A 67 -1.32 40.02 27.58
C ILE A 67 -2.37 38.91 27.72
N GLU A 68 -3.65 39.22 27.51
CA GLU A 68 -4.74 38.25 27.58
C GLU A 68 -4.65 37.20 26.46
N GLN A 69 -4.36 37.63 25.22
CA GLN A 69 -4.12 36.73 24.08
C GLN A 69 -2.87 35.86 24.29
N GLU A 70 -1.77 36.40 24.81
CA GLU A 70 -0.54 35.63 25.07
C GLU A 70 -0.77 34.60 26.20
N LEU A 71 -1.58 34.94 27.21
CA LEU A 71 -1.96 34.03 28.28
C LEU A 71 -2.84 32.88 27.75
N GLU A 72 -3.82 33.20 26.92
CA GLU A 72 -4.73 32.23 26.31
C GLU A 72 -4.00 31.33 25.30
N GLU A 73 -3.11 31.90 24.47
CA GLU A 73 -2.27 31.15 23.53
C GLU A 73 -1.29 30.23 24.28
N LYS A 74 -0.73 30.68 25.41
CA LYS A 74 0.14 29.85 26.25
C LYS A 74 -0.62 28.70 26.92
N GLU A 75 -1.85 28.92 27.37
CA GLU A 75 -2.72 27.85 27.88
C GLU A 75 -3.10 26.87 26.77
N GLU A 76 -3.47 27.38 25.59
CA GLU A 76 -3.85 26.56 24.45
C GLU A 76 -2.65 25.76 23.91
N ALA A 77 -1.45 26.36 23.86
CA ALA A 77 -0.21 25.69 23.51
C ALA A 77 0.15 24.59 24.53
N ALA A 78 -0.10 24.81 25.83
CA ALA A 78 0.08 23.78 26.85
C ALA A 78 -0.92 22.61 26.68
N ARG A 79 -2.19 22.91 26.38
CA ARG A 79 -3.20 21.88 26.06
C ARG A 79 -2.86 21.11 24.77
N ARG A 80 -2.43 21.81 23.72
CA ARG A 80 -1.96 21.21 22.45
C ARG A 80 -0.73 20.32 22.68
N LYS A 81 0.25 20.75 23.48
CA LYS A 81 1.41 19.92 23.87
C LYS A 81 1.00 18.67 24.62
N LYS A 82 0.03 18.76 25.56
CA LYS A 82 -0.50 17.60 26.28
C LYS A 82 -1.18 16.61 25.34
N ARG A 83 -2.06 17.10 24.45
CA ARG A 83 -2.77 16.29 23.45
C ARG A 83 -1.82 15.62 22.47
N ASN A 84 -0.81 16.34 21.98
CA ASN A 84 0.18 15.79 21.05
C ASN A 84 1.07 14.72 21.73
N LYS A 85 1.40 14.91 23.02
CA LYS A 85 2.13 13.90 23.81
C LYS A 85 1.32 12.61 24.00
N GLU A 86 0.01 12.74 24.22
CA GLU A 86 -0.93 11.61 24.35
C GLU A 86 -1.06 10.85 23.02
N ILE A 87 -1.28 11.57 21.91
CA ILE A 87 -1.32 10.99 20.56
C ILE A 87 0.01 10.27 20.22
N LEU A 88 1.14 10.87 20.57
CA LEU A 88 2.45 10.25 20.33
C LEU A 88 2.65 8.99 21.17
N GLN A 89 2.18 8.98 22.43
CA GLN A 89 2.20 7.79 23.28
C GLN A 89 1.29 6.68 22.74
N ASP A 90 0.10 7.02 22.26
CA ASP A 90 -0.82 6.04 21.65
C ASP A 90 -0.26 5.48 20.34
N ARG A 91 0.33 6.33 19.49
CA ARG A 91 1.07 5.87 18.30
C ARG A 91 2.22 4.94 18.66
N LYS A 92 2.96 5.24 19.73
CA LYS A 92 4.06 4.41 20.21
C LYS A 92 3.54 3.05 20.71
N ARG A 93 2.48 3.03 21.52
CA ARG A 93 1.83 1.79 21.99
C ARG A 93 1.30 0.95 20.83
N MET A 94 0.72 1.58 19.81
CA MET A 94 0.22 0.92 18.61
C MET A 94 1.36 0.36 17.74
N ALA A 95 2.47 1.07 17.62
CA ALA A 95 3.66 0.59 16.91
C ALA A 95 4.34 -0.57 17.66
N GLU A 96 4.40 -0.49 18.99
CA GLU A 96 4.92 -1.57 19.85
C GLU A 96 4.02 -2.81 19.80
N SER A 97 2.69 -2.64 19.82
CA SER A 97 1.74 -3.75 19.68
C SER A 97 1.79 -4.39 18.28
N MET A 98 2.01 -3.60 17.23
CA MET A 98 2.25 -4.12 15.87
C MET A 98 3.61 -4.80 15.71
N SER A 99 4.61 -4.45 16.52
CA SER A 99 5.95 -5.05 16.45
C SER A 99 6.01 -6.47 17.04
N PHE A 100 5.10 -6.80 17.96
CA PHE A 100 4.94 -8.14 18.54
C PHE A 100 3.95 -9.03 17.77
N SER A 101 3.28 -8.49 16.75
CA SER A 101 2.48 -9.28 15.83
C SER A 101 3.39 -10.21 15.02
N THR A 102 3.20 -11.52 15.19
CA THR A 102 3.74 -12.59 14.31
C THR A 102 3.18 -12.51 12.88
N SER A 103 2.66 -11.35 12.45
CA SER A 103 2.45 -11.05 11.03
C SER A 103 3.81 -11.19 10.35
N GLN A 104 4.04 -12.39 9.84
CA GLN A 104 5.19 -12.85 9.12
C GLN A 104 5.45 -11.80 8.04
N ARG A 105 6.39 -10.89 8.32
CA ARG A 105 6.84 -9.93 7.32
C ARG A 105 7.40 -10.83 6.23
N VAL A 106 6.70 -10.94 5.10
CA VAL A 106 7.18 -11.63 3.92
C VAL A 106 8.32 -10.77 3.39
N SER A 107 9.47 -10.89 4.05
CA SER A 107 10.70 -10.20 3.73
C SER A 107 11.39 -11.02 2.67
N GLY A 108 11.43 -10.51 1.45
CA GLY A 108 12.07 -11.16 0.32
C GLY A 108 11.18 -11.25 -0.91
N ARG A 109 11.80 -11.54 -2.06
CA ARG A 109 11.10 -11.87 -3.29
C ARG A 109 10.37 -13.20 -3.11
N ALA A 110 9.10 -13.25 -3.52
CA ALA A 110 8.35 -14.50 -3.58
C ALA A 110 9.11 -15.53 -4.44
N PHE A 111 9.09 -16.80 -4.02
CA PHE A 111 9.65 -17.87 -4.83
C PHE A 111 8.93 -17.92 -6.18
N GLU A 112 9.68 -17.81 -7.27
CA GLU A 112 9.18 -17.95 -8.62
C GLU A 112 9.71 -19.26 -9.18
N TYR A 113 8.81 -20.21 -9.45
CA TYR A 113 9.19 -21.48 -10.03
C TYR A 113 9.73 -21.29 -11.44
N LYS A 114 10.97 -21.71 -11.66
CA LYS A 114 11.58 -21.80 -12.99
C LYS A 114 11.67 -23.27 -13.38
N PRO A 115 10.99 -23.71 -14.44
CA PRO A 115 11.11 -25.10 -14.88
C PRO A 115 12.57 -25.41 -15.27
N PRO A 116 13.07 -26.62 -14.97
CA PRO A 116 14.42 -27.01 -15.33
C PRO A 116 14.57 -26.99 -16.86
N ARG A 117 15.65 -26.40 -17.35
CA ARG A 117 16.02 -26.46 -18.77
C ARG A 117 16.73 -27.78 -19.03
N LEU A 118 16.06 -28.67 -19.75
CA LEU A 118 16.65 -29.93 -20.22
C LEU A 118 17.08 -29.73 -21.68
N LEU A 119 18.37 -29.85 -21.95
CA LEU A 119 18.92 -29.83 -23.32
C LEU A 119 18.74 -31.22 -23.91
N ILE A 120 17.64 -31.44 -24.63
CA ILE A 120 17.31 -32.75 -25.21
C ILE A 120 17.68 -32.73 -26.69
N ASN A 121 18.63 -33.59 -27.07
CA ASN A 121 19.11 -33.71 -28.44
C ASN A 121 18.22 -34.65 -29.28
N GLY A 122 16.99 -34.22 -29.54
CA GLY A 122 16.00 -35.00 -30.29
C GLY A 122 14.74 -34.20 -30.66
N PRO A 123 13.84 -34.78 -31.47
CA PRO A 123 12.61 -34.11 -31.89
C PRO A 123 11.71 -33.73 -30.71
N PRO A 124 10.87 -32.69 -30.80
CA PRO A 124 9.97 -32.31 -29.71
C PRO A 124 9.00 -33.45 -29.34
N LEU A 125 8.65 -33.55 -28.05
CA LEU A 125 7.58 -34.46 -27.62
C LEU A 125 6.23 -33.94 -28.09
N PRO A 126 5.31 -34.83 -28.52
CA PRO A 126 3.92 -34.44 -28.76
C PRO A 126 3.22 -34.04 -27.45
N SER A 127 2.26 -33.14 -27.54
CA SER A 127 1.37 -32.80 -26.43
C SER A 127 0.43 -33.96 -26.08
N LYS A 128 -0.21 -33.91 -24.91
CA LYS A 128 -1.15 -34.95 -24.49
C LYS A 128 -2.34 -35.10 -25.47
N GLU A 129 -2.81 -34.00 -26.04
CA GLU A 129 -3.90 -33.96 -27.03
C GLU A 129 -3.44 -34.53 -28.38
N GLU A 130 -2.18 -34.29 -28.74
CA GLU A 130 -1.58 -34.84 -29.95
C GLU A 130 -1.44 -36.36 -29.89
N LEU A 131 -1.26 -36.94 -28.69
CA LEU A 131 -1.20 -38.40 -28.53
C LEU A 131 -2.52 -39.07 -28.95
N GLU A 132 -3.66 -38.45 -28.61
CA GLU A 132 -4.99 -38.97 -28.94
C GLU A 132 -5.29 -38.78 -30.43
N SER A 133 -5.14 -37.55 -30.91
CA SER A 133 -5.48 -37.20 -32.30
C SER A 133 -4.60 -37.89 -33.35
N LYS A 134 -3.32 -38.11 -33.05
CA LYS A 134 -2.37 -38.81 -33.95
C LYS A 134 -2.31 -40.32 -33.71
N GLY A 135 -3.15 -40.86 -32.82
CA GLY A 135 -3.28 -42.31 -32.62
C GLY A 135 -2.14 -42.99 -31.86
N TYR A 136 -1.25 -42.26 -31.19
CA TYR A 136 -0.13 -42.84 -30.42
C TYR A 136 -0.58 -43.83 -29.34
N LEU A 137 -1.80 -43.65 -28.81
CA LEU A 137 -2.34 -44.50 -27.76
C LEU A 137 -2.87 -45.85 -28.26
N GLN A 138 -3.03 -46.06 -29.58
CA GLN A 138 -3.62 -47.28 -30.14
C GLN A 138 -2.80 -48.53 -29.81
N HIS A 139 -1.48 -48.38 -29.66
CA HIS A 139 -0.55 -49.48 -29.35
C HIS A 139 -0.13 -49.53 -27.88
N ILE A 140 -0.71 -48.69 -27.03
CA ILE A 140 -0.42 -48.66 -25.60
C ILE A 140 -1.47 -49.49 -24.86
N ARG A 141 -1.01 -50.41 -24.00
CA ARG A 141 -1.91 -51.21 -23.17
C ARG A 141 -2.72 -50.33 -22.22
N ALA A 142 -4.01 -50.59 -22.12
CA ALA A 142 -4.90 -49.94 -21.16
C ALA A 142 -4.37 -50.06 -19.72
N ALA A 143 -4.45 -48.97 -18.95
CA ALA A 143 -4.06 -48.94 -17.56
C ALA A 143 -5.05 -49.75 -16.72
N SER A 144 -4.55 -50.65 -15.85
CA SER A 144 -5.40 -51.36 -14.88
C SER A 144 -5.86 -50.43 -13.76
N LEU A 145 -6.96 -50.78 -13.08
CA LEU A 145 -7.50 -49.99 -11.96
C LEU A 145 -6.45 -49.72 -10.86
N ALA A 146 -5.63 -50.72 -10.52
CA ALA A 146 -4.55 -50.57 -9.54
C ALA A 146 -3.49 -49.54 -10.00
N ARG A 147 -3.17 -49.49 -11.30
CA ARG A 147 -2.21 -48.52 -11.85
C ARG A 147 -2.80 -47.12 -11.92
N LEU A 148 -4.06 -47.00 -12.30
CA LEU A 148 -4.78 -45.72 -12.28
C LEU A 148 -4.84 -45.13 -10.86
N ALA A 149 -5.11 -45.97 -9.84
CA ALA A 149 -5.08 -45.55 -8.44
C ALA A 149 -3.69 -45.08 -7.97
N GLY A 150 -2.61 -45.58 -8.60
CA GLY A 150 -1.24 -45.10 -8.41
C GLY A 150 -0.85 -43.89 -9.26
N GLY A 151 -1.80 -43.26 -9.97
CA GLY A 151 -1.55 -42.10 -10.83
C GLY A 151 -0.98 -42.42 -12.22
N PHE A 152 -0.88 -43.70 -12.60
CA PHE A 152 -0.41 -44.10 -13.92
C PHE A 152 -1.54 -44.05 -14.95
N THR A 153 -1.30 -43.35 -16.06
CA THR A 153 -2.22 -43.29 -17.21
C THR A 153 -1.55 -43.85 -18.48
N THR A 154 -2.36 -44.26 -19.46
CA THR A 154 -1.85 -44.67 -20.78
C THR A 154 -1.04 -43.56 -21.45
N HIS A 155 -1.44 -42.30 -21.31
CA HIS A 155 -0.67 -41.14 -21.76
C HIS A 155 0.71 -41.05 -21.10
N THR A 156 0.79 -41.24 -19.78
CA THR A 156 2.06 -41.21 -19.05
C THR A 156 3.01 -42.29 -19.57
N GLY A 157 2.50 -43.51 -19.79
CA GLY A 157 3.29 -44.61 -20.36
C GLY A 157 3.79 -44.32 -21.77
N CYS A 158 2.92 -43.76 -22.62
CA CYS A 158 3.26 -43.38 -23.99
C CYS A 158 4.32 -42.27 -24.05
N LEU A 159 4.12 -41.19 -23.30
CA LEU A 159 5.06 -40.07 -23.23
C LEU A 159 6.42 -40.49 -22.71
N ARG A 160 6.46 -41.39 -21.72
CA ARG A 160 7.72 -41.94 -21.23
C ARG A 160 8.45 -42.71 -22.33
N ALA A 161 7.77 -43.61 -23.04
CA ALA A 161 8.39 -44.39 -24.11
C ALA A 161 8.92 -43.50 -25.26
N LEU A 162 8.16 -42.47 -25.64
CA LEU A 162 8.57 -41.49 -26.65
C LEU A 162 9.72 -40.59 -26.17
N PHE A 163 9.78 -40.29 -24.88
CA PHE A 163 10.87 -39.52 -24.29
C PHE A 163 12.16 -40.35 -24.30
N ASP A 164 12.11 -41.58 -23.83
CA ASP A 164 13.26 -42.48 -23.75
C ASP A 164 13.82 -42.79 -25.16
N SER A 165 12.97 -42.90 -26.19
CA SER A 165 13.40 -43.21 -27.56
C SER A 165 14.09 -42.05 -28.29
N ARG A 166 13.98 -40.81 -27.78
CA ARG A 166 14.52 -39.61 -28.45
C ARG A 166 15.68 -38.95 -27.72
N ILE A 167 15.90 -39.28 -26.45
CA ILE A 167 17.02 -38.73 -25.70
C ILE A 167 18.31 -39.16 -26.40
N ASP A 168 19.20 -38.19 -26.62
CA ASP A 168 20.50 -38.38 -27.25
C ASP A 168 20.49 -39.01 -28.66
N LEU A 169 19.33 -39.01 -29.32
CA LEU A 169 19.15 -39.60 -30.65
C LEU A 169 20.08 -38.97 -31.70
N LEU A 170 20.39 -37.69 -31.56
CA LEU A 170 21.25 -36.92 -32.47
C LEU A 170 22.64 -36.65 -31.87
N CYS A 171 23.02 -37.36 -30.81
CA CYS A 171 24.34 -37.27 -30.20
C CYS A 171 25.25 -38.31 -30.87
N PHE A 172 25.94 -37.89 -31.94
CA PHE A 172 26.93 -38.69 -32.67
C PHE A 172 28.36 -38.26 -32.36
#